data_AF-A0A9C8XH18-F1
#
_entry.id   AF-A0A9C8XH18-F1
#
_cell.length_a   1.000
_cell.length_b   1.000
_cell.length_c   1.000
_cell.angle_alpha   90.00
_cell.angle_beta   90.00
_cell.angle_gamma   90.00
#
_symmetry.space_group_name_H-M   'P 1'
#
loop_
_entity.id
_entity.type
_entity.pdbx_description
1 polymer ?
#
loop_
_entity_poly.entity_id
_entity_poly.type
_entity_poly.pdbx_seq_one_letter_code
_entity_poly.pdbx_strand_id
1 'polypeptide(L)' 'WMIFVEHEPGEFEPKEVELLRTVGDVSVIDGIEEGTRVVTKGAFFVQSELAKSGFEVHNH' A
#
# COMPACT_ATOMS: atom_id res chain seq x y z
N TRP A 1 -4.30 -9.15 -2.74
CA TRP A 1 -3.04 -8.42 -3.05
C TRP A 1 -2.99 -7.22 -2.11
N MET A 2 -1.81 -6.79 -1.67
CA MET A 2 -1.69 -5.60 -0.81
C MET A 2 -0.99 -4.48 -1.56
N ILE A 3 -1.55 -3.29 -1.51
CA ILE A 3 -0.94 -2.05 -1.98
C ILE A 3 -0.86 -1.05 -0.83
N PHE A 4 -0.11 0.03 -1.02
CA PHE A 4 -0.08 1.14 -0.07
C PHE A 4 -0.72 2.36 -0.70
N VAL A 5 -1.71 2.92 -0.01
CA VAL A 5 -2.45 4.12 -0.41
C VAL A 5 -1.96 5.29 0.42
N GLU A 6 -1.77 6.44 -0.22
CA GLU A 6 -1.45 7.69 0.48
C GLU A 6 -2.77 8.36 0.93
N HIS A 7 -3.05 8.32 2.23
CA HIS A 7 -4.26 8.93 2.82
C HIS A 7 -4.09 10.45 2.97
N GLU A 8 -2.94 10.86 3.49
CA GLU A 8 -2.49 12.25 3.59
C GLU A 8 -1.07 12.37 3.02
N PRO A 9 -0.59 13.57 2.63
CA PRO A 9 0.76 13.75 2.11
C PRO A 9 1.84 13.13 3.02
N GLY A 10 2.46 12.05 2.56
CA GLY A 10 3.48 11.30 3.32
C GLY A 10 2.93 10.27 4.32
N GLU A 11 1.62 10.13 4.48
CA GLU A 11 0.98 9.10 5.31
C GLU A 11 0.41 7.98 4.47
N PHE A 12 0.87 6.76 4.71
CA PHE A 12 0.56 5.59 3.89
C PHE A 12 -0.13 4.50 4.71
N GLU A 13 -1.15 3.87 4.12
CA GLU A 13 -1.88 2.78 4.74
C GLU A 13 -1.91 1.55 3.84
N PRO A 14 -1.76 0.33 4.40
CA PRO A 14 -1.91 -0.89 3.64
C PRO A 14 -3.38 -1.10 3.28
N LYS A 15 -3.66 -1.35 2.00
CA LYS A 15 -4.99 -1.67 1.51
C LYS A 15 -4.98 -2.98 0.75
N GLU A 16 -5.88 -3.87 1.12
CA GLU A 16 -6.10 -5.11 0.38
C GLU A 16 -6.96 -4.84 -0.85
N VAL A 17 -6.55 -5.43 -1.97
CA VAL A 17 -7.19 -5.31 -3.29
C VAL A 17 -7.25 -6.67 -3.98
N GLU A 18 -8.21 -6.81 -4.87
CA GLU A 18 -8.31 -7.98 -5.75
C GLU A 18 -7.39 -7.79 -6.97
N LEU A 19 -6.56 -8.79 -7.28
CA LEU A 19 -5.82 -8.80 -8.55
C LEU A 19 -6.67 -9.51 -9.60
N LEU A 20 -7.15 -8.76 -10.59
CA LEU A 20 -7.99 -9.32 -11.65
C LEU A 20 -7.15 -10.02 -12.73
N ARG A 21 -6.05 -9.41 -13.15
CA ARG A 21 -5.12 -9.95 -14.16
C ARG A 21 -3.82 -9.16 -14.22
N THR A 22 -2.78 -9.77 -14.80
CA THR A 22 -1.54 -9.09 -15.15
C THR A 22 -1.33 -9.15 -16.65
N VAL A 23 -0.98 -8.01 -17.26
CA VAL A 23 -0.72 -7.86 -18.69
C VAL A 23 0.64 -7.20 -18.85
N GLY A 24 1.66 -7.99 -19.20
CA GLY A 24 3.04 -7.52 -19.19
C GLY A 24 3.44 -7.05 -17.79
N ASP A 25 3.92 -5.80 -17.69
CA ASP A 25 4.37 -5.20 -16.43
C ASP A 25 3.24 -4.49 -15.66
N VAL A 26 1.99 -4.59 -16.13
CA VAL A 26 0.83 -3.91 -15.53
C VAL A 26 -0.08 -4.92 -14.84
N SER A 27 -0.39 -4.65 -13.57
CA SER A 27 -1.40 -5.38 -12.80
C SER A 27 -2.71 -4.60 -12.79
N VAL A 28 -3.79 -5.25 -13.22
CA VAL A 28 -5.16 -4.72 -13.14
C VAL A 28 -5.76 -5.18 -11.81
N ILE A 29 -6.17 -4.23 -10.98
CA ILE A 29 -6.68 -4.47 -9.64
C ILE A 29 -8.07 -3.85 -9.46
N ASP A 30 -8.84 -4.40 -8.52
CA ASP A 30 -10.11 -3.84 -8.05
C ASP A 30 -10.09 -3.60 -6.53
N GLY A 31 -10.90 -2.65 -6.06
CA GLY A 31 -11.04 -2.32 -4.64
C GLY A 31 -10.51 -0.94 -4.22
N ILE A 32 -10.20 -0.04 -5.17
CA ILE A 32 -9.86 1.36 -4.87
C ILE A 32 -10.63 2.35 -5.75
N GLU A 33 -10.82 3.57 -5.24
CA GLU A 33 -11.47 4.65 -5.99
C GLU A 33 -10.52 5.28 -7.01
N GLU A 34 -11.08 5.82 -8.09
CA GLU A 34 -10.32 6.58 -9.08
C GLU A 34 -9.65 7.81 -8.44
N GLY A 35 -8.44 8.14 -8.88
CA GLY A 35 -7.65 9.25 -8.32
C GLY A 35 -6.92 8.92 -7.01
N THR A 36 -7.12 7.72 -6.45
CA THR A 36 -6.34 7.25 -5.29
C THR A 36 -4.84 7.22 -5.61
N ARG A 37 -4.02 7.89 -4.79
CA ARG A 37 -2.56 7.84 -4.91
C ARG A 37 -2.03 6.56 -4.26
N VAL A 38 -1.20 5.84 -5.00
CA VAL A 38 -0.66 4.55 -4.59
C VAL A 38 0.85 4.48 -4.76
N VAL A 39 1.50 3.69 -3.93
CA VAL A 39 2.94 3.43 -4.03
C VAL A 39 3.22 2.44 -5.15
N THR A 40 3.85 2.90 -6.23
CA THR A 40 4.27 2.04 -7.36
C THR A 40 5.76 1.72 -7.36
N LYS A 41 6.54 2.38 -6.50
CA LYS A 41 7.99 2.18 -6.32
C LYS A 41 8.34 2.30 -4.84
N GLY A 42 9.24 1.44 -4.35
CA GLY A 42 9.70 1.50 -2.97
C GLY A 42 8.72 0.95 -1.93
N ALA A 43 7.71 0.15 -2.34
CA ALA A 43 6.72 -0.44 -1.43
C ALA A 43 7.34 -1.22 -0.25
N PHE A 44 8.50 -1.86 -0.47
CA PHE A 44 9.25 -2.53 0.60
C PHE A 44 9.69 -1.59 1.74
N PHE A 45 10.12 -0.36 1.41
CA PHE A 45 10.54 0.62 2.41
C PHE A 45 9.34 1.14 3.20
N VAL A 46 8.25 1.49 2.52
CA VAL A 46 6.98 1.92 3.16
C VAL A 46 6.48 0.85 4.12
N GLN A 47 6.47 -0.41 3.69
CA GLN A 47 6.10 -1.53 4.57
C GLN A 47 7.02 -1.65 5.79
N SER A 48 8.33 -1.50 5.59
CA SER A 48 9.32 -1.60 6.67
C SER A 48 9.18 -0.47 7.69
N GLU A 49 8.85 0.74 7.25
CA GLU A 49 8.62 1.89 8.13
C GLU A 49 7.32 1.73 8.93
N LEU A 50 6.24 1.30 8.28
CA LEU A 50 4.96 1.01 8.96
C LEU A 50 5.08 -0.11 9.99
N ALA A 51 5.85 -1.16 9.68
CA ALA A 51 6.11 -2.22 10.64
C ALA A 51 6.84 -1.66 11.87
N LYS A 52 7.90 -0.86 11.68
CA LYS A 52 8.66 -0.23 12.78
C LYS A 52 7.79 0.67 13.64
N SER A 53 6.97 1.55 13.05
CA SER A 53 6.06 2.41 13.81
C SER A 53 5.00 1.61 14.56
N GLY A 54 4.52 0.49 14.00
CA GLY A 54 3.60 -0.42 14.66
C GLY A 54 4.22 -1.17 15.86
N PHE A 55 5.53 -1.43 15.85
CA PHE A 55 6.23 -2.02 17.00
C PHE A 55 6.26 -1.11 18.23
N GLU A 56 6.22 0.21 18.07
CA GLU A 56 6.23 1.19 19.18
C GLU A 56 4.93 1.17 20.02
N VAL A 57 3.81 0.66 19.46
CA VAL A 57 2.49 0.66 20.14
C VAL A 57 2.26 -0.61 20.98
N HIS A 58 3.04 -1.67 20.75
CA HIS A 58 2.88 -2.96 21.44
C HIS A 58 3.89 -3.18 22.57
N ASN A 59 4.12 -2.15 23.38
CA ASN A 59 4.88 -2.30 24.62
C ASN A 59 4.31 -1.39 25.73
N HIS A 60 3.12 -1.73 26.24
CA HIS A 60 2.68 -1.32 27.57
C HIS A 60 1.75 -2.36 28.21
#